data_AF-A0A2G9GGT1-F1
#
_entry.id   AF-A0A2G9GGT1-F1
#
_cell.length_a   1.000
_cell.length_b   1.000
_cell.length_c   1.000
_cell.angle_alpha   90.00
_cell.angle_beta   90.00
_cell.angle_gamma   90.00
#
_symmetry.space_group_name_H-M   'P 1'
#
loop_
_entity.id
_entity.type
_entity.pdbx_description
1 polymer ?
#
loop_
_entity_poly.entity_id
_entity_poly.type
_entity_poly.pdbx_seq_one_letter_code
_entity_poly.pdbx_strand_id
1 'polypeptide(L)'
;METSGHRSFFQDLRLREVNGFRVKKRPYMSNDSQEYDLIGAVAVEHRGEPSPPMALSFCKTNKNAHILALADEGGYITLFNTRQRFLDLNSYQKNAEKAKISEWIAHDNAIFDLCWTQDDANILTASGDQSIKIWDTQRQKCIRALMGHTGSIKSISCHPTNQDLVVSGSRDGSFAVWDTRCSDATYQKLCALPTSVIHEAHTSLGRRRCRRGKAESMSITSVLYLKDEISVATAGAVDSVIKLWDTRHLKAPVTHSCPNSESSSEEKRLHGISSLSQDLNGVFLTASCMDHR
;
A
#
# COMPACT_ATOMS: atom_id res chain seq x y z
N MET A 1 -8.26 -33.77 28.26
CA MET A 1 -8.51 -32.35 27.94
C MET A 1 -7.34 -31.88 27.10
N GLU A 2 -7.43 -32.10 25.79
CA GLU A 2 -6.42 -31.62 24.85
C GLU A 2 -6.74 -30.16 24.53
N THR A 3 -5.87 -29.26 24.97
CA THR A 3 -5.89 -27.86 24.54
C THR A 3 -5.46 -27.83 23.08
N SER A 4 -6.39 -27.64 22.17
CA SER A 4 -6.12 -27.36 20.75
C SER A 4 -5.39 -26.03 20.64
N GLY A 5 -4.07 -26.03 20.81
CA GLY A 5 -3.24 -24.88 20.51
C GLY A 5 -3.39 -24.57 19.03
N HIS A 6 -3.93 -23.40 18.70
CA HIS A 6 -3.95 -22.90 17.33
C HIS A 6 -2.50 -22.86 16.82
N ARG A 7 -2.11 -23.88 16.04
CA ARG A 7 -0.81 -23.88 15.35
C ARG A 7 -0.83 -22.72 14.37
N SER A 8 0.05 -21.75 14.58
CA SER A 8 0.30 -20.72 13.58
C SER A 8 0.80 -21.40 12.31
N PHE A 9 0.17 -21.07 11.18
CA PHE A 9 0.54 -21.56 9.84
C PHE A 9 2.03 -21.28 9.53
N PHE A 10 2.59 -20.28 10.21
CA PHE A 10 3.98 -19.89 10.07
C PHE A 10 5.01 -20.81 10.75
N GLN A 11 4.59 -21.77 11.59
CA GLN A 11 5.53 -22.77 12.10
C GLN A 11 6.12 -23.60 10.97
N ASP A 12 5.33 -23.91 9.93
CA ASP A 12 5.79 -24.63 8.75
C ASP A 12 6.54 -23.72 7.75
N LEU A 13 6.24 -22.41 7.73
CA LEU A 13 6.96 -21.43 6.89
C LEU A 13 8.39 -21.15 7.37
N ARG A 14 8.74 -21.39 8.64
CA ARG A 14 10.16 -21.35 9.08
C ARG A 14 11.05 -22.30 8.28
N LEU A 15 10.47 -23.36 7.69
CA LEU A 15 11.16 -24.38 6.90
C LEU A 15 10.95 -24.22 5.39
N ARG A 16 10.06 -23.32 4.94
CA ARG A 16 9.77 -23.13 3.52
C ARG A 16 10.67 -22.00 2.99
N GLU A 17 11.76 -22.38 2.34
CA GLU A 17 12.59 -21.43 1.57
C GLU A 17 11.71 -20.78 0.48
N VAL A 18 11.45 -19.48 0.62
CA VAL A 18 10.87 -18.69 -0.46
C VAL A 18 12.03 -18.27 -1.33
N ASN A 19 12.41 -19.11 -2.30
CA ASN A 19 13.53 -18.83 -3.19
C ASN A 19 13.28 -17.53 -3.96
N GLY A 20 13.87 -16.44 -3.46
CA GLY A 20 13.83 -15.13 -4.08
C GLY A 20 14.85 -15.09 -5.20
N PHE A 21 14.38 -15.19 -6.44
CA PHE A 21 15.24 -14.99 -7.60
C PHE A 21 15.21 -13.52 -7.99
N ARG A 22 16.39 -12.90 -8.16
CA ARG A 22 16.46 -11.60 -8.83
C ARG A 22 15.98 -11.80 -10.26
N VAL A 23 14.85 -11.21 -10.58
CA VAL A 23 14.37 -11.15 -11.97
C VAL A 23 15.34 -10.24 -12.74
N LYS A 24 15.63 -10.58 -14.01
CA LYS A 24 16.43 -9.69 -14.87
C LYS A 24 15.86 -8.29 -14.76
N LYS A 25 16.72 -7.30 -14.47
CA LYS A 25 16.37 -5.89 -14.54
C LYS A 25 15.62 -5.67 -15.85
N ARG A 26 14.37 -5.20 -15.77
CA ARG A 26 13.65 -4.83 -17.00
C ARG A 26 14.55 -3.85 -17.75
N PRO A 27 14.71 -3.99 -19.07
CA PRO A 27 15.53 -3.06 -19.83
C PRO A 27 15.11 -1.64 -19.46
N TYR A 28 16.10 -0.78 -19.19
CA TYR A 28 15.84 0.64 -19.03
C TYR A 28 15.10 1.09 -20.29
N MET A 29 13.85 1.50 -20.13
CA MET A 29 13.01 1.94 -21.24
C MET A 29 13.47 3.33 -21.68
N SER A 30 14.65 3.41 -22.30
CA SER A 30 15.10 4.60 -23.00
C SER A 30 14.23 4.77 -24.23
N ASN A 31 13.46 5.86 -24.34
CA ASN A 31 12.86 6.48 -25.54
C ASN A 31 12.44 5.64 -26.77
N ASP A 32 12.37 4.32 -26.69
CA ASP A 32 11.86 3.42 -27.72
C ASP A 32 10.35 3.34 -27.52
N SER A 33 9.70 4.48 -27.74
CA SER A 33 8.25 4.64 -27.85
C SER A 33 7.68 3.99 -29.11
N GLN A 34 8.48 3.22 -29.87
CA GLN A 34 8.06 2.61 -31.14
C GLN A 34 7.38 1.24 -30.98
N GLU A 35 7.46 0.58 -29.83
CA GLU A 35 6.82 -0.73 -29.61
C GLU A 35 5.50 -0.67 -28.81
N TYR A 36 5.09 0.50 -28.33
CA TYR A 36 3.85 0.65 -27.56
C TYR A 36 2.93 1.63 -28.25
N ASP A 37 1.78 1.14 -28.70
CA ASP A 37 0.66 1.99 -29.07
C ASP A 37 0.16 2.67 -27.79
N LEU A 38 0.56 3.93 -27.56
CA LEU A 38 -0.01 4.75 -26.50
C LEU A 38 -1.52 4.84 -26.74
N ILE A 39 -2.30 4.08 -25.98
CA ILE A 39 -3.77 4.00 -26.13
C ILE A 39 -4.44 5.26 -25.57
N GLY A 40 -3.74 5.98 -24.67
CA GLY A 40 -4.24 7.18 -24.03
C GLY A 40 -3.35 7.70 -22.91
N ALA A 41 -3.43 9.01 -22.64
CA ALA A 41 -2.85 9.65 -21.47
C ALA A 41 -3.88 10.60 -20.86
N VAL A 42 -3.91 10.65 -19.53
CA VAL A 42 -4.81 11.46 -18.71
C VAL A 42 -3.93 12.23 -17.73
N ALA A 43 -4.13 13.55 -17.63
CA ALA A 43 -3.53 14.36 -16.56
C ALA A 43 -4.51 14.59 -15.41
N VAL A 44 -3.93 14.92 -14.27
CA VAL A 44 -4.63 15.28 -13.05
C VAL A 44 -4.28 16.72 -12.77
N GLU A 45 -5.27 17.60 -12.89
CA GLU A 45 -5.12 19.03 -12.73
C GLU A 45 -6.27 19.56 -11.89
N HIS A 46 -5.95 20.35 -10.87
CA HIS A 46 -6.91 20.97 -9.98
C HIS A 46 -6.80 22.48 -10.11
N ARG A 47 -7.89 23.13 -10.53
CA ARG A 47 -7.93 24.60 -10.72
C ARG A 47 -6.85 25.12 -11.70
N GLY A 48 -6.44 24.30 -12.66
CA GLY A 48 -5.41 24.64 -13.65
C GLY A 48 -3.98 24.37 -13.20
N GLU A 49 -3.77 23.82 -12.00
CA GLU A 49 -2.45 23.39 -11.53
C GLU A 49 -2.34 21.85 -11.63
N PRO A 50 -1.29 21.32 -12.29
CA PRO A 50 -1.05 19.89 -12.32
C PRO A 50 -0.67 19.37 -10.94
N SER A 51 -1.28 18.27 -10.53
CA SER A 51 -0.96 17.59 -9.27
C SER A 51 -0.33 16.23 -9.56
N PRO A 52 0.82 15.90 -8.94
CA PRO A 52 1.43 14.59 -9.11
C PRO A 52 0.49 13.46 -8.69
N PRO A 53 0.21 12.48 -9.57
CA PRO A 53 -0.55 11.29 -9.18
C PRO A 53 0.30 10.44 -8.23
N MET A 54 -0.30 10.02 -7.12
CA MET A 54 0.40 9.34 -6.03
C MET A 54 0.02 7.86 -5.95
N ALA A 55 -1.25 7.55 -6.17
CA ALA A 55 -1.78 6.20 -6.10
C ALA A 55 -2.91 5.99 -7.09
N LEU A 56 -3.09 4.74 -7.52
CA LEU A 56 -4.16 4.35 -8.41
C LEU A 56 -4.67 2.95 -8.07
N SER A 57 -5.96 2.73 -8.23
CA SER A 57 -6.58 1.43 -8.01
C SER A 57 -7.78 1.24 -8.92
N PHE A 58 -7.86 0.09 -9.57
CA PHE A 58 -9.05 -0.32 -10.30
C PHE A 58 -10.07 -0.94 -9.35
N CYS A 59 -11.34 -0.72 -9.68
CA CYS A 59 -12.45 -1.52 -9.17
C CYS A 59 -12.17 -3.02 -9.33
N LYS A 60 -12.60 -3.80 -8.35
CA LYS A 60 -12.34 -5.24 -8.22
C LYS A 60 -13.38 -6.09 -8.94
N THR A 61 -14.62 -5.61 -9.07
CA THR A 61 -15.68 -6.39 -9.74
C THR A 61 -15.57 -6.29 -11.26
N ASN A 62 -15.88 -7.39 -11.96
CA ASN A 62 -15.84 -7.43 -13.43
C ASN A 62 -16.75 -6.37 -14.10
N LYS A 63 -17.84 -5.98 -13.45
CA LYS A 63 -18.77 -4.96 -13.96
C LYS A 63 -18.09 -3.59 -14.02
N ASN A 64 -17.36 -3.24 -12.96
CA ASN A 64 -16.78 -1.92 -12.77
C ASN A 64 -15.27 -1.86 -13.02
N ALA A 65 -14.61 -2.97 -13.39
CA ALA A 65 -13.15 -3.06 -13.61
C ALA A 65 -12.55 -2.05 -14.61
N HIS A 66 -13.38 -1.32 -15.35
CA HIS A 66 -12.98 -0.22 -16.24
C HIS A 66 -12.91 1.15 -15.54
N ILE A 67 -13.32 1.22 -14.27
CA ILE A 67 -13.26 2.42 -13.45
C ILE A 67 -11.94 2.40 -12.70
N LEU A 68 -11.18 3.48 -12.87
CA LEU A 68 -9.90 3.73 -12.21
C LEU A 68 -10.10 4.85 -11.19
N ALA A 69 -9.77 4.59 -9.93
CA ALA A 69 -9.59 5.65 -8.95
C ALA A 69 -8.13 6.08 -8.95
N LEU A 70 -7.90 7.38 -8.94
CA LEU A 70 -6.60 8.00 -8.82
C LEU A 70 -6.64 8.98 -7.65
N ALA A 71 -5.58 8.98 -6.85
CA ALA A 71 -5.36 10.03 -5.85
C ALA A 71 -4.00 10.70 -6.05
N ASP A 72 -3.90 11.91 -5.53
CA ASP A 72 -2.78 12.81 -5.79
C ASP A 72 -2.24 13.49 -4.53
N GLU A 73 -1.22 14.32 -4.73
CA GLU A 73 -0.59 15.11 -3.69
C GLU A 73 -1.52 16.19 -3.10
N GLY A 74 -2.50 16.66 -3.89
CA GLY A 74 -3.48 17.65 -3.46
C GLY A 74 -4.56 17.10 -2.51
N GLY A 75 -4.61 15.77 -2.32
CA GLY A 75 -5.62 15.12 -1.48
C GLY A 75 -6.96 14.90 -2.19
N TYR A 76 -6.98 14.97 -3.53
CA TYR A 76 -8.15 14.69 -4.33
C TYR A 76 -8.23 13.21 -4.68
N ILE A 77 -9.46 12.76 -4.93
CA ILE A 77 -9.74 11.49 -5.61
C ILE A 77 -10.45 11.82 -6.91
N THR A 78 -9.94 11.31 -8.02
CA THR A 78 -10.55 11.42 -9.34
C THR A 78 -10.84 10.04 -9.89
N LEU A 79 -12.08 9.83 -10.34
CA LEU A 79 -12.49 8.59 -10.98
C LEU A 79 -12.47 8.75 -12.50
N PHE A 80 -11.87 7.79 -13.20
CA PHE A 80 -11.77 7.78 -14.65
C PHE A 80 -12.40 6.52 -15.24
N ASN A 81 -13.03 6.67 -16.42
CA ASN A 81 -13.50 5.57 -17.24
C ASN A 81 -12.45 5.22 -18.30
N THR A 82 -11.81 4.05 -18.17
CA THR A 82 -10.74 3.61 -19.08
C THR A 82 -11.25 3.04 -20.41
N ARG A 83 -12.56 2.87 -20.59
CA ARG A 83 -13.13 2.45 -21.89
C ARG A 83 -13.25 3.60 -22.88
N GLN A 84 -13.04 4.84 -22.45
CA GLN A 84 -13.06 5.98 -23.35
C GLN A 84 -11.90 5.88 -24.34
N ARG A 85 -12.23 5.90 -25.64
CA ARG A 85 -11.22 5.97 -26.69
C ARG A 85 -10.85 7.44 -26.93
N PHE A 86 -9.55 7.69 -26.98
CA PHE A 86 -8.98 8.99 -27.31
C PHE A 86 -8.63 9.01 -28.79
N LEU A 87 -9.14 10.00 -29.52
CA LEU A 87 -8.90 10.16 -30.95
C LEU A 87 -7.65 11.03 -31.19
N ASP A 88 -7.35 11.94 -30.25
CA ASP A 88 -6.20 12.83 -30.30
C ASP A 88 -5.24 12.54 -29.14
N LEU A 89 -4.03 12.11 -29.47
CA LEU A 89 -2.96 11.84 -28.50
C LEU A 89 -2.33 13.12 -27.94
N ASN A 90 -2.59 14.28 -28.56
CA ASN A 90 -1.83 15.50 -28.33
C ASN A 90 -2.33 16.37 -27.16
N SER A 91 -3.53 16.11 -26.59
CA SER A 91 -4.02 16.86 -25.43
C SER A 91 -4.56 15.91 -24.36
N TYR A 92 -3.65 15.45 -23.51
CA TYR A 92 -3.97 14.58 -22.37
C TYR A 92 -4.92 15.26 -21.37
N GLN A 93 -4.99 16.60 -21.31
CA GLN A 93 -6.01 17.32 -20.54
C GLN A 93 -7.42 17.07 -21.04
N LYS A 94 -7.66 17.22 -22.36
CA LYS A 94 -8.98 16.95 -22.95
C LYS A 94 -9.40 15.49 -22.77
N ASN A 95 -8.42 14.59 -22.87
CA ASN A 95 -8.62 13.17 -22.60
C ASN A 95 -9.02 12.93 -21.14
N ALA A 96 -8.37 13.62 -20.20
CA ALA A 96 -8.73 13.58 -18.79
C ALA A 96 -10.16 14.05 -18.53
N GLU A 97 -10.53 15.23 -19.06
CA GLU A 97 -11.89 15.77 -18.92
C GLU A 97 -12.94 14.82 -19.50
N LYS A 98 -12.66 14.20 -20.65
CA LYS A 98 -13.56 13.24 -21.30
C LYS A 98 -13.71 11.92 -20.51
N ALA A 99 -12.62 11.46 -19.90
CA ALA A 99 -12.60 10.20 -19.15
C ALA A 99 -13.08 10.36 -17.70
N LYS A 100 -13.04 11.58 -17.16
CA LYS A 100 -13.40 11.88 -15.76
C LYS A 100 -14.88 11.59 -15.50
N ILE A 101 -15.13 10.76 -14.49
CA ILE A 101 -16.47 10.43 -13.99
C ILE A 101 -16.85 11.38 -12.86
N SER A 102 -15.95 11.56 -11.89
CA SER A 102 -16.18 12.38 -10.71
C SER A 102 -14.88 12.74 -10.01
N GLU A 103 -14.93 13.79 -9.19
CA GLU A 103 -13.78 14.33 -8.47
C GLU A 103 -14.25 14.98 -7.17
N TRP A 104 -13.54 14.72 -6.08
CA TRP A 104 -13.80 15.36 -4.79
C TRP A 104 -12.53 15.45 -3.95
N ILE A 105 -12.53 16.39 -3.00
CA ILE A 105 -11.46 16.51 -2.00
C ILE A 105 -11.71 15.46 -0.92
N ALA A 106 -10.78 14.54 -0.75
CA ALA A 106 -10.87 13.51 0.29
C ALA A 106 -10.04 13.86 1.53
N HIS A 107 -8.88 14.49 1.34
CA HIS A 107 -7.99 14.87 2.43
C HIS A 107 -7.43 16.27 2.22
N ASP A 108 -7.01 16.91 3.31
CA ASP A 108 -6.35 18.22 3.28
C ASP A 108 -4.81 18.08 3.08
N ASN A 109 -4.37 16.88 2.68
CA ASN A 109 -2.97 16.51 2.48
C ASN A 109 -2.87 15.34 1.49
N ALA A 110 -1.67 15.11 0.96
CA ALA A 110 -1.37 14.08 -0.03
C ALA A 110 -1.91 12.70 0.33
N ILE A 111 -2.51 12.02 -0.63
CA ILE A 111 -2.97 10.63 -0.49
C ILE A 111 -1.89 9.75 -1.07
N PHE A 112 -1.24 8.94 -0.22
CA PHE A 112 -0.12 8.09 -0.64
C PHE A 112 -0.58 6.74 -1.20
N ASP A 113 -1.76 6.27 -0.79
CA ASP A 113 -2.29 4.99 -1.25
C ASP A 113 -3.83 5.00 -1.20
N LEU A 114 -4.45 4.21 -2.07
CA LEU A 114 -5.90 4.04 -2.12
C LEU A 114 -6.27 2.64 -2.60
N CYS A 115 -7.38 2.10 -2.09
CA CYS A 115 -7.91 0.85 -2.61
C CYS A 115 -9.44 0.79 -2.56
N TRP A 116 -10.01 0.06 -3.52
CA TRP A 116 -11.43 -0.28 -3.53
C TRP A 116 -11.72 -1.41 -2.56
N THR A 117 -12.91 -1.40 -1.95
CA THR A 117 -13.49 -2.59 -1.33
C THR A 117 -13.82 -3.64 -2.39
N GLN A 118 -13.96 -4.90 -1.99
CA GLN A 118 -14.18 -6.02 -2.92
C GLN A 118 -15.50 -5.91 -3.70
N ASP A 119 -16.48 -5.18 -3.15
CA ASP A 119 -17.78 -4.91 -3.74
C ASP A 119 -17.84 -3.63 -4.58
N ASP A 120 -16.73 -2.89 -4.68
CA ASP A 120 -16.61 -1.56 -5.31
C ASP A 120 -17.54 -0.47 -4.74
N ALA A 121 -18.16 -0.70 -3.58
CA ALA A 121 -19.05 0.31 -2.99
C ALA A 121 -18.25 1.46 -2.37
N ASN A 122 -17.08 1.16 -1.79
CA ASN A 122 -16.29 2.12 -1.04
C ASN A 122 -14.84 2.20 -1.52
N ILE A 123 -14.23 3.35 -1.29
CA ILE A 123 -12.78 3.56 -1.45
C ILE A 123 -12.18 3.87 -0.09
N LEU A 124 -11.05 3.25 0.20
CA LEU A 124 -10.20 3.58 1.33
C LEU A 124 -9.04 4.43 0.86
N THR A 125 -8.74 5.49 1.59
CA THR A 125 -7.62 6.39 1.28
C THR A 125 -6.68 6.53 2.47
N ALA A 126 -5.39 6.46 2.21
CA ALA A 126 -4.31 6.65 3.17
C ALA A 126 -3.60 7.98 2.92
N SER A 127 -3.61 8.88 3.90
CA SER A 127 -3.12 10.25 3.71
C SER A 127 -1.96 10.65 4.62
N GLY A 128 -1.25 11.68 4.17
CA GLY A 128 -0.30 12.46 4.95
C GLY A 128 -0.89 13.15 6.16
N ASP A 129 -2.21 13.34 6.21
CA ASP A 129 -2.93 13.88 7.36
C ASP A 129 -3.06 12.90 8.54
N GLN A 130 -2.43 11.71 8.44
CA GLN A 130 -2.38 10.67 9.47
C GLN A 130 -3.72 9.95 9.68
N SER A 131 -4.69 10.15 8.77
CA SER A 131 -5.97 9.45 8.78
C SER A 131 -6.14 8.52 7.58
N ILE A 132 -6.87 7.43 7.81
CA ILE A 132 -7.49 6.64 6.75
C ILE A 132 -8.93 7.10 6.65
N LYS A 133 -9.46 7.32 5.45
CA LYS A 133 -10.91 7.57 5.27
C LYS A 133 -11.54 6.52 4.39
N ILE A 134 -12.76 6.13 4.73
CA ILE A 134 -13.62 5.24 3.97
C ILE A 134 -14.71 6.09 3.34
N TRP A 135 -14.77 6.08 2.01
CA TRP A 135 -15.64 6.90 1.20
C TRP A 135 -16.70 6.06 0.52
N ASP A 136 -17.96 6.48 0.67
CA ASP A 136 -19.05 6.02 -0.19
C ASP A 136 -18.81 6.60 -1.59
N THR A 137 -18.58 5.74 -2.57
CA THR A 137 -18.25 6.18 -3.94
C THR A 137 -19.42 6.82 -4.66
N GLN A 138 -20.65 6.39 -4.36
CA GLN A 138 -21.86 6.91 -4.98
C GLN A 138 -22.24 8.27 -4.39
N ARG A 139 -22.11 8.42 -3.08
CA ARG A 139 -22.48 9.65 -2.36
C ARG A 139 -21.33 10.65 -2.25
N GLN A 140 -20.09 10.23 -2.53
CA GLN A 140 -18.87 11.01 -2.34
C GLN A 140 -18.78 11.56 -0.92
N LYS A 141 -19.13 10.73 0.06
CA LYS A 141 -19.14 11.10 1.48
C LYS A 141 -18.25 10.18 2.27
N CYS A 142 -17.49 10.78 3.19
CA CYS A 142 -16.75 10.03 4.18
C CYS A 142 -17.74 9.34 5.14
N ILE A 143 -17.75 8.00 5.13
CA ILE A 143 -18.57 7.17 6.02
C ILE A 143 -17.83 6.95 7.34
N ARG A 144 -16.50 6.86 7.29
CA ARG A 144 -15.66 6.56 8.46
C ARG A 144 -14.25 7.10 8.28
N ALA A 145 -13.64 7.57 9.37
CA ALA A 145 -12.23 7.89 9.47
C ALA A 145 -11.58 6.93 10.48
N LEU A 146 -10.44 6.33 10.11
CA LEU A 146 -9.63 5.51 11.00
C LEU A 146 -8.45 6.37 11.46
N MET A 147 -8.34 6.57 12.78
CA MET A 147 -7.36 7.44 13.41
C MET A 147 -6.57 6.65 14.45
N GLY A 148 -5.28 6.94 14.61
CA GLY A 148 -4.43 6.27 15.58
C GLY A 148 -2.95 6.25 15.21
N HIS A 149 -2.63 6.39 13.93
CA HIS A 149 -1.27 6.64 13.49
C HIS A 149 -0.80 8.04 13.90
N THR A 150 0.49 8.18 14.17
CA THR A 150 1.14 9.45 14.55
C THR A 150 2.03 10.00 13.44
N GLY A 151 2.00 9.36 12.28
CA GLY A 151 2.73 9.73 11.08
C GLY A 151 1.88 9.51 9.83
N SER A 152 2.36 10.05 8.70
CA SER A 152 1.71 9.89 7.40
C SER A 152 1.52 8.42 7.06
N ILE A 153 0.32 8.05 6.65
CA ILE A 153 0.03 6.67 6.24
C ILE A 153 0.49 6.52 4.79
N LYS A 154 1.37 5.55 4.57
CA LYS A 154 2.04 5.36 3.27
C LYS A 154 1.43 4.27 2.43
N SER A 155 0.79 3.29 3.06
CA SER A 155 0.19 2.18 2.36
C SER A 155 -1.00 1.62 3.10
N ILE A 156 -1.97 1.10 2.36
CA ILE A 156 -3.20 0.52 2.86
C ILE A 156 -3.56 -0.72 2.05
N SER A 157 -4.04 -1.75 2.72
CA SER A 157 -4.46 -2.99 2.07
C SER A 157 -5.73 -3.53 2.73
N CYS A 158 -6.76 -3.75 1.91
CA CYS A 158 -7.96 -4.46 2.33
C CYS A 158 -7.66 -5.95 2.47
N HIS A 159 -8.33 -6.60 3.42
CA HIS A 159 -8.36 -8.05 3.49
C HIS A 159 -8.97 -8.63 2.18
N PRO A 160 -8.45 -9.75 1.67
CA PRO A 160 -8.87 -10.32 0.39
C PRO A 160 -10.36 -10.69 0.32
N THR A 161 -10.93 -11.21 1.42
CA THR A 161 -12.35 -11.65 1.47
C THR A 161 -13.23 -10.89 2.46
N ASN A 162 -12.69 -10.31 3.53
CA ASN A 162 -13.45 -9.60 4.55
C ASN A 162 -13.30 -8.07 4.39
N GLN A 163 -14.31 -7.41 3.85
CA GLN A 163 -14.29 -5.96 3.62
C GLN A 163 -14.13 -5.09 4.87
N ASP A 164 -14.37 -5.65 6.06
CA ASP A 164 -14.30 -4.91 7.32
C ASP A 164 -12.88 -4.90 7.92
N LEU A 165 -11.98 -5.73 7.41
CA LEU A 165 -10.60 -5.81 7.87
C LEU A 165 -9.65 -5.10 6.92
N VAL A 166 -8.81 -4.25 7.50
CA VAL A 166 -7.87 -3.40 6.77
C VAL A 166 -6.54 -3.40 7.51
N VAL A 167 -5.45 -3.30 6.77
CA VAL A 167 -4.12 -3.02 7.33
C VAL A 167 -3.53 -1.77 6.73
N SER A 168 -2.78 -1.02 7.53
CA SER A 168 -2.10 0.20 7.10
C SER A 168 -0.67 0.25 7.59
N GLY A 169 0.22 0.83 6.79
CA GLY A 169 1.62 1.11 7.14
C GLY A 169 1.87 2.61 7.23
N SER A 170 2.59 3.04 8.27
CA SER A 170 2.80 4.45 8.56
C SER A 170 4.27 4.85 8.64
N ARG A 171 4.51 6.15 8.44
CA ARG A 171 5.79 6.82 8.65
C ARG A 171 6.23 6.81 10.11
N ASP A 172 5.32 6.59 11.04
CA ASP A 172 5.64 6.38 12.47
C ASP A 172 6.38 5.06 12.75
N GLY A 173 6.54 4.21 11.74
CA GLY A 173 7.22 2.92 11.82
C GLY A 173 6.38 1.79 12.42
N SER A 174 5.08 2.02 12.53
CA SER A 174 4.09 1.00 12.87
C SER A 174 3.23 0.62 11.67
N PHE A 175 2.74 -0.62 11.69
CA PHE A 175 1.56 -0.99 10.93
C PHE A 175 0.43 -1.29 11.90
N ALA A 176 -0.80 -1.06 11.45
CA ALA A 176 -2.00 -1.28 12.23
C ALA A 176 -2.97 -2.19 11.49
N VAL A 177 -3.73 -2.97 12.26
CA VAL A 177 -4.88 -3.75 11.79
C VAL A 177 -6.14 -3.07 12.32
N TRP A 178 -7.12 -2.90 11.44
CA TRP A 178 -8.36 -2.20 11.71
C TRP A 178 -9.53 -3.14 11.47
N ASP A 179 -10.48 -3.16 12.40
CA ASP A 179 -11.80 -3.76 12.19
C ASP A 179 -12.84 -2.63 12.18
N THR A 180 -13.43 -2.38 11.02
CA THR A 180 -14.38 -1.26 10.82
C THR A 180 -15.73 -1.48 11.53
N ARG A 181 -16.00 -2.69 12.02
CA ARG A 181 -17.20 -3.03 12.82
C ARG A 181 -17.04 -2.63 14.29
N CYS A 182 -15.81 -2.58 14.79
CA CYS A 182 -15.51 -2.10 16.14
C CYS A 182 -15.69 -0.58 16.18
N SER A 183 -16.94 -0.12 16.33
CA SER A 183 -17.19 1.24 16.76
C SER A 183 -16.93 1.32 18.26
N ASP A 184 -15.85 2.01 18.65
CA ASP A 184 -15.69 2.43 20.04
C ASP A 184 -16.81 3.42 20.35
N ALA A 185 -17.66 3.09 21.33
CA ALA A 185 -18.87 3.87 21.67
C ALA A 185 -18.55 5.24 22.28
N THR A 186 -17.27 5.57 22.43
CA THR A 186 -16.77 6.69 23.21
C THR A 186 -16.29 7.87 22.35
N TYR A 187 -15.94 7.63 21.08
CA TYR A 187 -15.56 8.67 20.12
C TYR A 187 -16.62 8.77 19.01
N GLN A 188 -16.78 9.98 18.46
CA GLN A 188 -17.76 10.32 17.41
C GLN A 188 -18.01 9.15 16.44
N LYS A 189 -19.28 8.87 16.12
CA LYS A 189 -19.80 7.74 15.32
C LYS A 189 -19.04 7.44 14.01
N LEU A 190 -18.22 8.38 13.53
CA LEU A 190 -17.42 8.31 12.31
C LEU A 190 -15.95 7.91 12.54
N CYS A 191 -15.42 7.91 13.76
CA CYS A 191 -14.01 7.61 14.03
C CYS A 191 -13.84 6.19 14.58
N ALA A 192 -12.84 5.45 14.08
CA ALA A 192 -12.45 4.15 14.63
C ALA A 192 -10.96 4.09 14.95
N LEU A 193 -10.62 3.39 16.03
CA LEU A 193 -9.25 3.15 16.49
C LEU A 193 -8.73 1.81 15.92
N PRO A 194 -7.40 1.63 15.86
CA PRO A 194 -6.83 0.36 15.40
C PRO A 194 -7.10 -0.75 16.43
N THR A 195 -7.46 -1.93 15.94
CA THR A 195 -7.64 -3.14 16.77
C THR A 195 -6.31 -3.61 17.33
N SER A 196 -5.24 -3.48 16.55
CA SER A 196 -3.87 -3.78 16.98
C SER A 196 -2.88 -2.91 16.24
N VAL A 197 -1.83 -2.47 16.94
CA VAL A 197 -0.74 -1.70 16.37
C VAL A 197 0.57 -2.40 16.69
N ILE A 198 1.40 -2.62 15.67
CA ILE A 198 2.73 -3.20 15.82
C ILE A 198 3.73 -2.09 15.57
N HIS A 199 4.36 -1.62 16.64
CA HIS A 199 5.43 -0.63 16.56
C HIS A 199 6.76 -1.26 16.17
N GLU A 200 7.65 -0.45 15.61
CA GLU A 200 9.02 -0.85 15.27
C GLU A 200 9.05 -2.10 14.37
N ALA A 201 8.10 -2.20 13.44
CA ALA A 201 7.98 -3.35 12.54
C ALA A 201 9.27 -3.56 11.74
N HIS A 202 9.95 -2.47 11.34
CA HIS A 202 11.25 -2.48 10.68
C HIS A 202 12.25 -1.64 11.49
N THR A 203 13.25 -2.29 12.07
CA THR A 203 14.33 -1.66 12.86
C THR A 203 15.68 -1.95 12.22
N SER A 204 16.56 -0.96 12.12
CA SER A 204 17.95 -1.22 11.74
C SER A 204 18.66 -2.00 12.85
N LEU A 205 19.43 -3.01 12.47
CA LEU A 205 20.31 -3.81 13.36
C LEU A 205 21.47 -2.97 13.97
N GLY A 206 21.50 -1.66 13.74
CA GLY A 206 22.61 -0.77 14.02
C GLY A 206 22.36 0.28 15.09
N ARG A 207 21.57 0.00 16.14
CA ARG A 207 21.42 0.92 17.30
C ARG A 207 22.69 0.96 18.17
N ARG A 208 23.88 1.07 17.57
CA ARG A 208 25.05 1.59 18.28
C ARG A 208 24.83 3.09 18.44
N ARG A 209 24.90 3.58 19.67
CA ARG A 209 24.77 5.00 20.05
C ARG A 209 25.72 5.87 19.21
N CYS A 210 25.25 6.34 18.05
CA CYS A 210 25.95 7.35 17.27
C CYS A 210 25.41 8.72 17.69
N ARG A 211 26.29 9.51 18.33
CA ARG A 211 26.04 10.92 18.62
C ARG A 211 25.79 11.67 17.30
N ARG A 212 24.68 12.40 17.24
CA ARG A 212 24.31 13.38 16.20
C ARG A 212 24.42 12.84 14.75
N GLY A 213 23.62 11.83 14.44
CA GLY A 213 23.30 11.43 13.07
C GLY A 213 21.81 11.63 12.79
N LYS A 214 21.45 12.00 11.55
CA LYS A 214 20.06 12.12 11.06
C LYS A 214 19.31 10.82 11.39
N ALA A 215 18.17 10.91 12.10
CA ALA A 215 17.39 9.73 12.48
C ALA A 215 17.05 8.90 11.24
N GLU A 216 17.39 7.60 11.26
CA GLU A 216 17.01 6.69 10.19
C GLU A 216 15.49 6.57 10.12
N SER A 217 14.94 6.62 8.90
CA SER A 217 13.50 6.68 8.67
C SER A 217 12.87 5.31 8.92
N MET A 218 12.24 5.10 10.08
CA MET A 218 11.50 3.86 10.41
C MET A 218 10.23 3.63 9.60
N SER A 219 9.94 4.44 8.58
CA SER A 219 8.73 4.38 7.78
C SER A 219 8.46 2.99 7.22
N ILE A 220 7.25 2.49 7.46
CA ILE A 220 6.69 1.42 6.65
C ILE A 220 6.28 2.04 5.32
N THR A 221 6.80 1.49 4.24
CA THR A 221 6.59 2.00 2.88
C THR A 221 5.45 1.27 2.19
N SER A 222 5.28 -0.02 2.48
CA SER A 222 4.23 -0.83 1.89
C SER A 222 3.76 -1.91 2.85
N VAL A 223 2.45 -2.17 2.84
CA VAL A 223 1.80 -3.25 3.58
C VAL A 223 0.85 -3.99 2.64
N LEU A 224 0.77 -5.31 2.78
CA LEU A 224 -0.17 -6.14 2.03
C LEU A 224 -0.85 -7.13 2.97
N TYR A 225 -2.18 -7.18 2.89
CA TYR A 225 -2.93 -8.34 3.35
C TYR A 225 -2.81 -9.43 2.30
N LEU A 226 -2.22 -10.57 2.66
CA LEU A 226 -1.98 -11.65 1.72
C LEU A 226 -3.26 -12.43 1.44
N LYS A 227 -3.33 -13.03 0.25
CA LYS A 227 -4.46 -13.85 -0.21
C LYS A 227 -4.72 -15.11 0.62
N ASP A 228 -3.85 -15.47 1.55
CA ASP A 228 -4.08 -16.55 2.51
C ASP A 228 -4.99 -16.13 3.69
N GLU A 229 -5.48 -14.89 3.69
CA GLU A 229 -6.48 -14.34 4.63
C GLU A 229 -5.99 -14.16 6.07
N ILE A 230 -4.81 -14.67 6.40
CA ILE A 230 -4.28 -14.65 7.77
C ILE A 230 -2.95 -13.91 7.87
N SER A 231 -2.28 -13.67 6.75
CA SER A 231 -0.92 -13.13 6.75
C SER A 231 -0.87 -11.70 6.27
N VAL A 232 0.03 -10.93 6.87
CA VAL A 232 0.36 -9.56 6.44
C VAL A 232 1.82 -9.50 6.08
N ALA A 233 2.15 -8.93 4.92
CA ALA A 233 3.51 -8.63 4.53
C ALA A 233 3.79 -7.14 4.73
N THR A 234 4.93 -6.80 5.33
CA THR A 234 5.37 -5.42 5.52
C THR A 234 6.75 -5.20 4.91
N ALA A 235 6.95 -4.00 4.37
CA ALA A 235 8.21 -3.49 3.86
C ALA A 235 8.52 -2.12 4.48
N GLY A 236 9.80 -1.89 4.75
CA GLY A 236 10.28 -0.65 5.36
C GLY A 236 11.28 0.11 4.50
N ALA A 237 11.46 1.39 4.82
CA ALA A 237 12.49 2.22 4.21
C ALA A 237 13.91 1.91 4.76
N VAL A 238 13.99 1.28 5.93
CA VAL A 238 15.25 1.05 6.67
C VAL A 238 16.00 -0.19 6.19
N ASP A 239 15.27 -1.25 5.85
CA ASP A 239 15.81 -2.56 5.53
C ASP A 239 15.34 -3.03 4.14
N SER A 240 16.11 -3.94 3.56
CA SER A 240 15.77 -4.59 2.28
C SER A 240 15.04 -5.91 2.52
N VAL A 241 14.24 -6.00 3.60
CA VAL A 241 13.66 -7.24 4.10
C VAL A 241 12.15 -7.12 4.13
N ILE A 242 11.47 -8.13 3.58
CA ILE A 242 10.02 -8.29 3.73
C ILE A 242 9.79 -9.10 5.00
N LYS A 243 8.91 -8.61 5.87
CA LYS A 243 8.51 -9.30 7.09
C LYS A 243 7.07 -9.79 6.94
N LEU A 244 6.83 -11.05 7.33
CA LEU A 244 5.51 -11.67 7.31
C LEU A 244 4.98 -11.79 8.74
N TRP A 245 3.70 -11.51 8.93
CA TRP A 245 3.04 -11.48 10.23
C TRP A 245 1.77 -12.32 10.19
N ASP A 246 1.55 -13.17 11.20
CA ASP A 246 0.27 -13.86 11.42
C ASP A 246 -0.68 -12.91 12.16
N THR A 247 -1.81 -12.57 11.55
CA THR A 247 -2.80 -11.67 12.17
C THR A 247 -3.44 -12.26 13.42
N ARG A 248 -3.41 -13.59 13.58
CA ARG A 248 -3.85 -14.28 14.80
C ARG A 248 -2.81 -14.21 15.92
N HIS A 249 -1.55 -13.94 15.58
CA HIS A 249 -0.44 -13.91 16.53
C HIS A 249 0.64 -12.89 16.15
N LEU A 250 0.31 -11.61 16.31
CA LEU A 250 1.15 -10.46 15.92
C LEU A 250 2.39 -10.21 16.81
N LYS A 251 2.93 -11.23 17.50
CA LYS A 251 4.04 -11.07 18.46
C LYS A 251 5.42 -11.12 17.84
N ALA A 252 5.60 -11.86 16.75
CA ALA A 252 6.90 -12.01 16.11
C ALA A 252 6.73 -12.15 14.59
N PRO A 253 7.49 -11.38 13.79
CA PRO A 253 7.49 -11.58 12.35
C PRO A 253 8.24 -12.86 11.99
N VAL A 254 7.82 -13.50 10.90
CA VAL A 254 8.68 -14.41 10.14
C VAL A 254 9.44 -13.56 9.12
N THR A 255 10.75 -13.49 9.30
CA THR A 255 11.65 -12.79 8.38
C THR A 255 12.19 -13.76 7.35
N HIS A 256 12.16 -13.39 6.07
CA HIS A 256 12.90 -14.09 5.04
C HIS A 256 14.11 -13.25 4.62
N SER A 257 15.29 -13.61 5.11
CA SER A 257 16.55 -13.10 4.57
C SER A 257 16.95 -13.98 3.38
N CYS A 258 17.36 -13.37 2.26
CA CYS A 258 18.16 -14.09 1.28
C CYS A 258 19.28 -14.85 2.03
N PRO A 259 19.58 -16.11 1.67
CA PRO A 259 20.62 -16.86 2.35
C PRO A 259 21.91 -16.04 2.35
N ASN A 260 22.57 -16.03 3.51
CA ASN A 260 23.83 -15.36 3.76
C ASN A 260 24.74 -15.39 2.54
N SER A 261 25.05 -14.21 1.97
CA SER A 261 26.33 -14.08 1.28
C SER A 261 27.37 -14.01 2.38
N GLU A 262 27.89 -15.16 2.78
CA GLU A 262 29.16 -15.20 3.51
C GLU A 262 30.19 -14.37 2.74
N SER A 263 30.90 -13.51 3.47
CA SER A 263 32.06 -12.74 3.03
C SER A 263 31.86 -11.68 1.93
N SER A 264 31.59 -10.44 2.33
CA SER A 264 32.45 -9.33 1.90
C SER A 264 32.40 -8.21 2.93
N SER A 265 33.57 -7.72 3.30
CA SER A 265 33.82 -6.60 4.22
C SER A 265 33.45 -5.24 3.63
N GLU A 266 32.37 -5.18 2.85
CA GLU A 266 31.81 -3.92 2.34
C GLU A 266 30.47 -3.69 3.04
N GLU A 267 30.30 -2.51 3.66
CA GLU A 267 29.01 -2.06 4.18
C GLU A 267 27.98 -2.09 3.04
N LYS A 268 27.22 -3.18 2.96
CA LYS A 268 26.18 -3.36 1.97
C LYS A 268 25.09 -2.35 2.29
N ARG A 269 25.06 -1.23 1.57
CA ARG A 269 24.03 -0.21 1.71
C ARG A 269 22.67 -0.88 1.53
N LEU A 270 21.92 -1.02 2.61
CA LEU A 270 20.57 -1.55 2.57
C LEU A 270 19.71 -0.50 1.85
N HIS A 271 19.00 -0.93 0.82
CA HIS A 271 18.04 -0.10 0.11
C HIS A 271 16.65 -0.50 0.59
N GLY A 272 15.88 0.49 1.04
CA GLY A 272 14.49 0.27 1.44
C GLY A 272 13.67 -0.22 0.27
N ILE A 273 12.71 -1.08 0.58
CA ILE A 273 11.68 -1.52 -0.37
C ILE A 273 10.67 -0.39 -0.49
N SER A 274 10.30 0.02 -1.70
CA SER A 274 9.34 1.10 -1.95
C SER A 274 7.91 0.63 -2.06
N SER A 275 7.68 -0.54 -2.67
CA SER A 275 6.34 -1.10 -2.85
C SER A 275 6.36 -2.63 -2.87
N LEU A 276 5.26 -3.22 -2.42
CA LEU A 276 4.97 -4.65 -2.51
C LEU A 276 3.74 -4.86 -3.40
N SER A 277 3.73 -5.95 -4.15
CA SER A 277 2.52 -6.48 -4.78
C SER A 277 2.50 -7.99 -4.76
N GLN A 278 1.30 -8.57 -4.82
CA GLN A 278 1.08 -10.01 -4.92
C GLN A 278 0.38 -10.34 -6.24
N ASP A 279 0.71 -11.48 -6.81
CA ASP A 279 0.04 -11.99 -8.01
C ASP A 279 -1.42 -12.40 -7.72
N LEU A 280 -2.19 -12.60 -8.80
CA LEU A 280 -3.60 -12.96 -8.71
C LEU A 280 -3.83 -14.30 -8.00
N ASN A 281 -2.90 -15.25 -8.10
CA ASN A 281 -3.03 -16.57 -7.49
C ASN A 281 -2.53 -16.60 -6.04
N GLY A 282 -1.87 -15.55 -5.57
CA GLY A 282 -1.32 -15.47 -4.21
C GLY A 282 -0.02 -16.24 -4.01
N VAL A 283 0.60 -16.71 -5.08
CA VAL A 283 1.80 -17.55 -5.07
C VAL A 283 3.08 -16.73 -4.99
N PHE A 284 3.12 -15.58 -5.65
CA PHE A 284 4.33 -14.76 -5.81
C PHE A 284 4.15 -13.38 -5.20
N LEU A 285 5.15 -12.98 -4.42
CA LEU A 285 5.32 -11.61 -3.94
C LEU A 285 6.43 -10.94 -4.71
N THR A 286 6.17 -9.73 -5.19
CA THR A 286 7.15 -8.87 -5.85
C THR A 286 7.40 -7.64 -4.99
N ALA A 287 8.67 -7.30 -4.82
CA ALA A 287 9.11 -6.11 -4.10
C ALA A 287 9.93 -5.20 -5.02
N SER A 288 9.61 -3.92 -4.99
CA SER A 288 10.34 -2.88 -5.70
C SER A 288 11.31 -2.22 -4.73
N CYS A 289 12.57 -2.01 -5.12
CA CYS A 289 13.55 -1.32 -4.27
C CYS A 289 13.93 0.04 -4.86
N MET A 290 14.39 0.94 -4.01
CA MET A 290 14.84 2.28 -4.45
C MET A 290 16.26 2.30 -5.01
N ASP A 291 17.05 1.23 -4.90
CA ASP A 291 18.17 1.07 -5.81
C ASP A 291 17.61 0.76 -7.18
N HIS A 292 17.98 1.56 -8.19
CA HIS A 292 17.69 1.28 -9.60
C HIS A 292 18.42 0.03 -10.12
N ARG A 293 18.51 -1.06 -9.34
CA ARG A 293 19.26 -2.28 -9.60
C ARG A 293 18.35 -3.42 -10.01
#